data_AF-A0A7S1ZN47-F1
#
_entry.id   AF-A0A7S1ZN47-F1
#
_cell.length_a   1.000
_cell.length_b   1.000
_cell.length_c   1.000
_cell.angle_alpha   90.00
_cell.angle_beta   90.00
_cell.angle_gamma   90.00
#
_symmetry.space_group_name_H-M   'P 1'
#
loop_
_entity.id
_entity.type
_entity.pdbx_description
1 polymer ?
#
loop_
_entity_poly.entity_id
_entity_poly.type
_entity_poly.pdbx_seq_one_letter_code
_entity_poly.pdbx_strand_id
1 'polypeptide(L)'
;FHVKASFLEIYNETLRDLLIPDDMQSGKLTIRRDEYGRTFVDGLSCVDVDSTDESKGMEQLSTLMSVAAQSRSVALTKMNTESSRSHTVFILDILGFNEDAGTIITGSLNLCDLAGSERLKRSKIDVASPERLKETQAINKSLSSL
;
A
#
# COMPACT_ATOMS: atom_id res chain seq x y z
N PHE A 1 -23.46 3.79 -3.87
CA PHE A 1 -22.03 3.76 -4.21
C PHE A 1 -21.50 2.37 -3.97
N HIS A 2 -20.38 2.01 -4.58
CA HIS A 2 -19.67 0.77 -4.35
C HIS A 2 -18.25 1.14 -3.95
N VAL A 3 -17.78 0.63 -2.81
CA VAL A 3 -16.51 1.02 -2.22
C VAL A 3 -15.62 -0.21 -2.11
N LYS A 4 -14.38 -0.08 -2.56
CA LYS A 4 -13.35 -1.10 -2.46
C LYS A 4 -12.15 -0.56 -1.72
N ALA A 5 -11.55 -1.38 -0.88
CA ALA A 5 -10.37 -1.04 -0.10
C ALA A 5 -9.21 -1.97 -0.43
N SER A 6 -8.02 -1.41 -0.61
CA SER A 6 -6.76 -2.13 -0.84
C SER A 6 -5.66 -1.55 0.06
N PHE A 7 -4.66 -2.37 0.40
CA PHE A 7 -3.53 -1.91 1.22
C PHE A 7 -2.22 -2.49 0.69
N LEU A 8 -1.33 -1.60 0.29
CA LEU A 8 -0.05 -1.90 -0.35
C LEU A 8 1.11 -1.45 0.54
N GLU A 9 2.18 -2.24 0.56
CA GLU A 9 3.50 -1.84 1.05
C GLU A 9 4.49 -1.74 -0.13
N ILE A 10 5.34 -0.72 -0.08
CA ILE A 10 6.47 -0.53 -0.99
C ILE A 10 7.73 -0.59 -0.15
N TYR A 11 8.51 -1.65 -0.34
CA TYR A 11 9.77 -1.86 0.33
C TYR A 11 10.86 -2.21 -0.68
N ASN A 12 11.96 -1.47 -0.66
CA ASN A 12 13.09 -1.68 -1.57
C ASN A 12 12.66 -1.84 -3.05
N GLU A 13 11.82 -0.90 -3.54
CA GLU A 13 11.22 -0.90 -4.89
C GLU A 13 10.37 -2.14 -5.24
N THR A 14 10.02 -2.95 -4.24
CA THR A 14 9.15 -4.13 -4.39
C THR A 14 7.79 -3.84 -3.79
N LEU A 15 6.75 -4.19 -4.54
CA LEU A 15 5.37 -4.07 -4.13
C LEU A 15 4.93 -5.32 -3.38
N ARG A 16 4.16 -5.12 -2.30
CA ARG A 16 3.62 -6.20 -1.49
C ARG A 16 2.18 -5.91 -1.07
N ASP A 17 1.32 -6.90 -1.22
CA ASP A 17 -0.06 -6.83 -0.76
C ASP A 17 -0.11 -7.08 0.75
N LEU A 18 -0.64 -6.13 1.52
CA LEU A 18 -0.76 -6.28 2.98
C LEU A 18 -2.02 -7.04 3.40
N LEU A 19 -2.95 -7.30 2.47
CA LEU A 19 -4.20 -7.99 2.75
C LEU A 19 -4.10 -9.52 2.56
N ILE A 20 -3.03 -9.98 1.92
CA ILE A 20 -2.75 -11.40 1.73
C ILE A 20 -1.48 -11.78 2.52
N PRO A 21 -1.52 -12.89 3.30
CA PRO A 21 -0.34 -13.48 3.92
C PRO A 21 0.78 -13.81 2.91
N ASP A 22 2.04 -13.72 3.34
CA ASP A 22 3.21 -13.94 2.46
C ASP A 22 3.22 -15.27 1.71
N ASP A 23 2.76 -16.33 2.37
CA ASP A 23 2.69 -17.68 1.82
C ASP A 23 1.58 -17.85 0.77
N MET A 24 0.62 -16.92 0.72
CA MET A 24 -0.49 -16.90 -0.22
C MET A 24 -0.35 -15.81 -1.29
N GLN A 25 0.71 -15.00 -1.26
CA GLN A 25 0.97 -14.03 -2.32
C GLN A 25 1.18 -14.75 -3.66
N SER A 26 0.31 -14.46 -4.63
CA SER A 26 0.34 -15.06 -5.95
C SER A 26 0.69 -14.02 -7.01
N GLY A 27 1.77 -14.27 -7.74
CA GLY A 27 2.22 -13.39 -8.83
C GLY A 27 2.96 -12.15 -8.36
N LYS A 28 3.51 -11.40 -9.34
CA LYS A 28 4.24 -10.15 -9.10
C LYS A 28 3.31 -8.96 -9.30
N LEU A 29 3.09 -8.19 -8.24
CA LEU A 29 2.37 -6.91 -8.31
C LEU A 29 3.08 -5.95 -9.26
N THR A 30 2.32 -5.34 -10.18
CA THR A 30 2.88 -4.46 -11.21
C THR A 30 2.05 -3.19 -11.37
N ILE A 31 2.70 -2.03 -11.35
CA ILE A 31 2.06 -0.74 -11.59
C ILE A 31 1.70 -0.61 -13.07
N ARG A 32 0.45 -0.26 -13.37
CA ARG A 32 -0.07 -0.02 -14.73
C ARG A 32 -0.85 1.28 -14.77
N ARG A 33 -1.13 1.74 -15.99
CA ARG A 33 -2.07 2.84 -16.25
C ARG A 33 -3.22 2.36 -17.10
N ASP A 34 -4.42 2.79 -16.78
CA ASP A 34 -5.59 2.55 -17.62
C ASP A 34 -5.65 3.52 -18.81
N GLU A 35 -6.66 3.34 -19.66
CA GLU A 35 -6.91 4.17 -20.85
C GLU A 35 -7.19 5.65 -20.52
N TYR A 36 -7.56 5.94 -19.26
CA TYR A 36 -7.82 7.30 -18.76
C TYR A 36 -6.61 7.89 -18.02
N GLY A 37 -5.46 7.20 -18.04
CA GLY A 37 -4.22 7.64 -17.41
C GLY A 37 -4.16 7.41 -15.90
N ARG A 38 -5.14 6.74 -15.29
CA ARG A 38 -5.15 6.44 -13.86
C ARG A 38 -4.20 5.29 -13.58
N THR A 39 -3.41 5.45 -12.52
CA THR A 39 -2.43 4.45 -12.11
C THR A 39 -3.10 3.44 -11.18
N PHE A 40 -2.88 2.15 -11.41
CA PHE A 40 -3.38 1.06 -10.57
C PHE A 40 -2.32 -0.04 -10.43
N VAL A 41 -2.48 -0.91 -9.44
CA VAL A 41 -1.58 -2.05 -9.21
C VAL A 41 -2.28 -3.33 -9.65
N ASP A 42 -1.80 -3.95 -10.70
CA ASP A 42 -2.33 -5.23 -11.17
C ASP A 42 -1.97 -6.35 -10.19
N GLY A 43 -2.97 -7.19 -9.89
CA GLY A 43 -2.86 -8.26 -8.92
C GLY A 43 -3.01 -7.83 -7.45
N LEU A 44 -3.22 -6.54 -7.17
CA LEU A 44 -3.47 -6.06 -5.81
C LEU A 44 -4.88 -6.48 -5.37
N SER A 45 -4.98 -7.09 -4.19
CA SER A 45 -6.25 -7.51 -3.63
C SER A 45 -7.08 -6.31 -3.22
N CYS A 46 -8.40 -6.45 -3.35
CA CYS A 46 -9.36 -5.48 -2.87
C CYS A 46 -10.46 -6.19 -2.09
N VAL A 47 -11.00 -5.48 -1.10
CA VAL A 47 -12.11 -5.93 -0.27
C VAL A 47 -13.26 -4.97 -0.46
N ASP A 48 -14.46 -5.50 -0.69
CA ASP A 48 -15.68 -4.70 -0.75
C ASP A 48 -16.05 -4.18 0.64
N VAL A 49 -16.24 -2.86 0.74
CA VAL A 49 -16.67 -2.18 1.97
C VAL A 49 -18.14 -1.80 1.81
N ASP A 50 -18.95 -2.17 2.79
CA ASP A 50 -20.37 -1.83 2.84
C ASP A 50 -20.54 -0.32 3.05
N SER A 51 -21.03 0.36 2.02
CA SER A 51 -21.33 1.79 2.10
C SER A 51 -22.78 2.09 2.50
N THR A 52 -23.60 1.06 2.70
CA THR A 52 -25.03 1.19 3.05
C THR A 52 -25.28 1.02 4.55
N ASP A 53 -24.45 0.21 5.21
CA ASP A 53 -24.44 0.02 6.65
C ASP A 53 -23.09 0.48 7.22
N GLU A 54 -23.11 1.61 7.93
CA GLU A 54 -21.91 2.21 8.54
C GLU A 54 -21.22 1.28 9.53
N SER A 55 -21.98 0.53 10.34
CA SER A 55 -21.40 -0.34 11.37
C SER A 55 -20.64 -1.49 10.73
N LYS A 56 -21.23 -2.10 9.71
CA LYS A 56 -20.61 -3.20 8.96
C LYS A 56 -19.42 -2.72 8.12
N GLY A 57 -19.55 -1.58 7.46
CA GLY A 57 -18.44 -0.98 6.70
C GLY A 57 -17.25 -0.67 7.60
N MET A 58 -17.50 -0.14 8.80
CA MET A 58 -16.45 0.15 9.77
C MET A 58 -15.79 -1.12 10.33
N GLU A 59 -16.56 -2.18 10.57
CA GLU A 59 -16.03 -3.49 10.98
C GLU A 59 -15.11 -4.09 9.91
N GLN A 60 -15.51 -4.03 8.64
CA GLN A 60 -14.71 -4.50 7.51
C GLN A 60 -13.40 -3.71 7.38
N LEU A 61 -13.47 -2.38 7.49
CA LEU A 61 -12.28 -1.51 7.48
C LEU A 61 -11.35 -1.81 8.66
N SER A 62 -11.89 -1.99 9.87
CA SER A 62 -11.12 -2.32 11.07
C SER A 62 -10.40 -3.66 10.95
N THR A 63 -11.09 -4.67 10.39
CA THR A 63 -10.52 -5.99 10.14
C THR A 63 -9.41 -5.91 9.10
N LEU A 64 -9.63 -5.17 8.00
CA LEU A 64 -8.62 -4.92 6.97
C LEU A 64 -7.37 -4.25 7.55
N MET A 65 -7.53 -3.21 8.38
CA MET A 65 -6.42 -2.55 9.07
C MET A 65 -5.66 -3.51 9.99
N SER A 66 -6.38 -4.38 10.70
CA SER A 66 -5.78 -5.37 11.60
C SER A 66 -4.96 -6.42 10.84
N VAL A 67 -5.48 -6.92 9.72
CA VAL A 67 -4.76 -7.85 8.83
C VAL A 67 -3.49 -7.19 8.30
N ALA A 68 -3.59 -5.96 7.78
CA ALA A 68 -2.43 -5.24 7.25
C ALA A 68 -1.37 -4.98 8.33
N ALA A 69 -1.77 -4.60 9.54
CA ALA A 69 -0.87 -4.42 10.67
C ALA A 69 -0.16 -5.73 11.06
N GLN A 70 -0.86 -6.87 11.01
CA GLN A 70 -0.28 -8.17 11.25
C GLN A 70 0.73 -8.56 10.15
N SER A 71 0.39 -8.38 8.88
CA SER A 71 1.29 -8.63 7.74
C SER A 71 2.58 -7.79 7.85
N ARG A 72 2.44 -6.52 8.26
CA ARG A 72 3.58 -5.64 8.53
C ARG A 72 4.41 -6.14 9.71
N SER A 73 3.78 -6.56 10.81
CA SER A 73 4.46 -7.11 12.00
C SER A 73 5.25 -8.39 11.71
N VAL A 74 4.70 -9.32 10.92
CA VAL A 74 5.42 -10.55 10.51
C VAL A 74 6.67 -10.20 9.70
N ALA A 75 6.57 -9.18 8.84
CA ALA A 75 7.71 -8.66 8.08
C ALA A 75 8.81 -8.08 8.99
N LEU A 76 8.42 -7.28 9.98
CA LEU A 76 9.32 -6.69 10.98
C LEU A 76 10.06 -7.75 11.81
N THR A 77 9.44 -8.91 12.02
CA THR A 77 10.02 -9.99 12.81
C THR A 77 11.02 -10.83 12.00
N LYS A 78 10.81 -10.92 10.67
CA LYS A 78 11.73 -11.61 9.74
C LYS A 78 12.94 -10.73 9.35
N MET A 79 12.80 -9.41 9.31
CA MET A 79 13.87 -8.45 9.07
C MET A 79 13.74 -7.28 10.06
N ASN A 80 14.74 -7.09 10.93
CA ASN A 80 14.76 -6.07 11.98
C ASN A 80 14.22 -4.69 11.54
N THR A 81 13.32 -4.12 12.35
CA THR A 81 12.94 -2.68 12.43
C THR A 81 12.64 -1.99 11.08
N GLU A 82 11.87 -2.64 10.22
CA GLU A 82 11.46 -2.19 8.87
C GLU A 82 10.38 -1.09 8.80
N SER A 83 9.69 -0.76 9.91
CA SER A 83 8.50 0.11 9.83
C SER A 83 8.84 1.55 9.47
N SER A 84 10.08 2.00 9.73
CA SER A 84 10.57 3.31 9.30
C SER A 84 11.12 3.32 7.87
N ARG A 85 11.12 2.17 7.18
CA ARG A 85 11.85 1.92 5.94
C ARG A 85 11.00 1.40 4.78
N SER A 86 9.73 1.10 5.04
CA SER A 86 8.74 0.83 4.01
C SER A 86 7.72 1.98 3.92
N HIS A 87 7.22 2.22 2.71
CA HIS A 87 6.07 3.09 2.51
C HIS A 87 4.82 2.22 2.49
N THR A 88 3.70 2.74 2.98
CA THR A 88 2.42 2.06 2.85
C THR A 88 1.39 2.98 2.21
N VAL A 89 0.53 2.40 1.38
CA VAL A 89 -0.53 3.10 0.66
C VAL A 89 -1.83 2.34 0.89
N PHE A 90 -2.75 2.97 1.61
CA PHE A 90 -4.12 2.52 1.71
C PHE A 90 -4.96 3.21 0.64
N ILE A 91 -5.72 2.42 -0.12
CA ILE A 91 -6.45 2.87 -1.30
C ILE A 91 -7.94 2.58 -1.07
N LEU A 92 -8.77 3.60 -1.23
CA LEU A 92 -10.23 3.49 -1.24
C LEU A 92 -10.75 3.91 -2.61
N ASP A 93 -11.19 2.94 -3.39
CA ASP A 93 -11.83 3.18 -4.69
C ASP A 93 -13.35 3.27 -4.51
N ILE A 94 -13.93 4.33 -5.04
CA ILE A 94 -15.36 4.65 -4.92
C ILE A 94 -15.96 4.72 -6.31
N LEU A 95 -16.96 3.87 -6.56
CA LEU A 95 -17.75 3.87 -7.78
C LEU A 95 -19.19 4.32 -7.48
N GLY A 96 -19.57 5.44 -8.05
CA GLY A 96 -20.92 5.99 -8.01
C GLY A 96 -21.63 5.80 -9.34
N PHE A 97 -22.91 5.51 -9.28
CA PHE A 97 -23.78 5.54 -10.45
C PHE A 97 -24.81 6.65 -10.25
N ASN A 98 -24.88 7.58 -11.20
CA ASN A 98 -25.92 8.60 -11.25
C ASN A 98 -27.00 8.10 -12.22
N GLU A 99 -28.12 7.62 -11.68
CA GLU A 99 -29.23 7.09 -12.48
C GLU A 99 -29.85 8.15 -13.38
N ASP A 100 -30.03 9.37 -12.87
CA ASP A 100 -30.67 10.48 -13.60
C ASP A 100 -29.85 10.92 -14.83
N ALA A 101 -28.52 10.91 -14.72
CA ALA A 101 -27.62 11.26 -15.81
C ALA A 101 -27.14 10.06 -16.64
N GLY A 102 -27.38 8.83 -16.17
CA GLY A 102 -26.85 7.60 -16.78
C GLY A 102 -25.31 7.50 -16.75
N THR A 103 -24.65 8.20 -15.83
CA THR A 103 -23.19 8.30 -15.79
C THR A 103 -22.57 7.54 -14.62
N ILE A 104 -21.41 6.93 -14.85
CA ILE A 104 -20.57 6.34 -13.80
C ILE A 104 -19.53 7.36 -13.36
N ILE A 105 -19.39 7.56 -12.06
CA ILE A 105 -18.36 8.40 -11.45
C ILE A 105 -17.43 7.49 -10.66
N THR A 106 -16.13 7.64 -10.88
CA THR A 106 -15.10 6.89 -10.16
C THR A 106 -14.15 7.85 -9.46
N GLY A 107 -13.93 7.64 -8.17
CA GLY A 107 -12.94 8.36 -7.37
C GLY A 107 -12.03 7.39 -6.64
N SER A 108 -10.83 7.84 -6.28
CA SER A 108 -9.88 7.07 -5.48
C SER A 108 -9.28 7.96 -4.41
N LEU A 109 -9.38 7.56 -3.15
CA LEU A 109 -8.73 8.20 -2.01
C LEU A 109 -7.51 7.36 -1.61
N ASN A 110 -6.34 7.99 -1.61
CA ASN A 110 -5.08 7.34 -1.27
C ASN A 110 -4.53 7.95 0.02
N LEU A 111 -4.34 7.13 1.05
CA LEU A 111 -3.69 7.50 2.31
C LEU A 111 -2.29 6.89 2.32
N CYS A 112 -1.27 7.74 2.25
CA CYS A 112 0.12 7.31 2.17
C CYS A 112 0.85 7.56 3.49
N ASP A 113 1.38 6.52 4.11
CA ASP A 113 2.34 6.60 5.21
C ASP A 113 3.74 6.34 4.64
N LEU A 114 4.57 7.38 4.61
CA LEU A 114 5.88 7.32 3.96
C LEU A 114 6.98 6.99 4.96
N ALA A 115 7.95 6.17 4.51
CA ALA A 115 9.17 5.87 5.24
C ALA A 115 9.91 7.14 5.70
N GLY A 116 10.72 6.98 6.74
CA GLY A 116 11.56 8.03 7.29
C GLY A 116 12.54 8.60 6.25
N SER A 117 12.74 9.92 6.31
CA SER A 117 13.62 10.66 5.39
C SER A 117 15.08 10.74 5.88
N GLU A 118 15.49 9.89 6.83
CA GLU A 118 16.81 9.98 7.41
C GLU A 118 17.92 9.81 6.36
N ARG A 119 18.78 10.83 6.28
CA ARG A 119 19.90 10.86 5.34
C ARG A 119 21.02 9.93 5.81
N LEU A 120 21.50 9.08 4.90
CA LEU A 120 22.71 8.24 5.03
C LEU A 120 23.92 8.92 5.68
N LYS A 121 24.04 10.24 5.57
CA LYS A 121 25.18 11.01 6.10
C LYS A 121 25.19 11.15 7.63
N ARG A 122 24.06 10.91 8.31
CA ARG A 122 23.96 11.09 9.78
C ARG A 122 24.04 9.80 10.57
N SER A 123 23.68 8.67 9.96
CA SER A 123 23.82 7.38 10.60
C SER A 123 25.24 6.87 10.33
N LYS A 124 25.94 6.47 11.39
CA LYS A 124 27.13 5.63 11.28
C LYS A 124 26.70 4.23 10.80
N ILE A 125 25.98 4.14 9.68
CA ILE A 125 25.66 2.87 9.03
C ILE A 125 27.01 2.34 8.58
N ASP A 126 27.44 1.29 9.26
CA ASP A 126 28.62 0.54 8.89
C ASP A 126 28.56 0.26 7.39
N VAL A 127 29.56 0.77 6.67
CA VAL A 127 29.79 0.62 5.23
C VAL A 127 30.05 -0.86 4.85
N ALA A 128 29.76 -1.80 5.74
CA ALA A 128 30.05 -3.22 5.66
C ALA A 128 28.90 -4.06 5.07
N SER A 129 27.67 -3.53 4.92
CA SER A 129 26.55 -4.26 4.32
C SER A 129 26.05 -3.59 3.02
N PRO A 130 26.40 -4.15 1.84
CA PRO A 130 25.90 -3.71 0.54
C PRO A 130 24.36 -3.72 0.43
N GLU A 131 23.70 -4.60 1.17
CA GLU A 131 22.23 -4.74 1.19
C GLU A 131 21.57 -3.53 1.86
N ARG A 132 22.09 -3.10 3.01
CA ARG A 132 21.58 -1.91 3.72
C ARG A 132 21.78 -0.61 2.93
N LEU A 133 22.84 -0.54 2.13
CA LEU A 133 23.09 0.61 1.26
C LEU A 133 22.08 0.67 0.10
N LYS A 134 21.77 -0.46 -0.54
CA LYS A 134 20.74 -0.55 -1.59
C LYS A 134 19.36 -0.18 -1.06
N GLU A 135 19.00 -0.73 0.10
CA GLU A 135 17.74 -0.45 0.79
C GLU A 135 17.57 1.05 1.05
N THR A 136 18.59 1.71 1.61
CA THR A 136 18.51 3.15 1.90
C THR A 136 18.44 4.00 0.63
N GLN A 137 19.06 3.56 -0.47
CA GLN A 137 18.92 4.23 -1.76
C GLN A 137 17.49 4.12 -2.31
N ALA A 138 16.85 2.96 -2.17
CA ALA A 138 15.46 2.77 -2.59
C ALA A 138 14.49 3.70 -1.83
N ILE A 139 14.61 3.78 -0.50
CA ILE A 139 13.80 4.69 0.34
C ILE A 139 13.97 6.15 -0.09
N ASN A 140 15.21 6.58 -0.34
CA ASN A 140 15.46 7.96 -0.76
C ASN A 140 14.99 8.22 -2.19
N LYS A 141 15.01 7.21 -3.07
CA LYS A 141 14.55 7.33 -4.45
C LYS A 141 13.05 7.60 -4.51
N SER A 142 12.23 6.80 -3.80
CA SER A 142 10.78 7.03 -3.70
C SER A 142 10.46 8.40 -3.10
N LEU A 143 11.12 8.80 -2.02
CA LEU A 143 10.94 10.12 -1.39
C LEU A 143 11.39 11.29 -2.28
N SER A 144 12.45 11.13 -3.07
CA SER A 144 12.97 12.19 -3.95
C SER A 144 12.18 12.37 -5.24
N SER A 145 11.32 11.41 -5.57
CA SER A 145 10.50 11.41 -6.78
C SER A 145 9.08 11.94 -6.54
N LEU A 146 8.80 12.40 -5.32
CA LEU A 146 7.51 12.94 -4.88
C LEU A 146 7.37 14.44 -5.17
#